data_AF-A0A523XUG2-F1
#
_entry.id   AF-A0A523XUG2-F1
#
_cell.length_a   1.000
_cell.length_b   1.000
_cell.length_c   1.000
_cell.angle_alpha   90.00
_cell.angle_beta   90.00
_cell.angle_gamma   90.00
#
_symmetry.space_group_name_H-M   'P 1'
#
loop_
_entity.id
_entity.type
_entity.pdbx_description
1 polymer ?
#
loop_
_entity_poly.entity_id
_entity_poly.type
_entity_poly.pdbx_seq_one_letter_code
_entity_poly.pdbx_strand_id
1 'polypeptide(L)' 'MRYFLGVDIGSVNAKLSLIDEDGRVVQFDTEKVCSSPRAAVTSLIARLGERFNLEQIVAAGV' A
#
# COMPACT_ATOMS: atom_id res chain seq x y z
N MET A 1 10.71 11.58 7.96
CA MET A 1 10.75 10.11 7.85
C MET A 1 10.46 9.76 6.42
N ARG A 2 11.22 8.83 5.84
CA ARG A 2 10.96 8.30 4.51
C ARG A 2 10.29 6.93 4.64
N TYR A 3 9.34 6.66 3.77
CA TYR A 3 8.66 5.38 3.72
C TYR A 3 8.83 4.74 2.33
N PHE A 4 8.74 3.42 2.30
CA PHE A 4 8.77 2.64 1.07
C PHE A 4 7.50 1.80 1.01
N LEU A 5 6.84 1.82 -0.15
CA LEU A 5 5.56 1.16 -0.36
C LEU A 5 5.76 -0.13 -1.15
N GLY A 6 5.26 -1.25 -0.63
CA GLY A 6 5.10 -2.50 -1.37
C GLY A 6 3.63 -2.73 -1.72
N VAL A 7 3.33 -3.04 -2.98
CA VAL A 7 1.99 -3.40 -3.43
C VAL A 7 2.05 -4.75 -4.13
N ASP A 8 1.37 -5.75 -3.60
CA ASP A 8 1.25 -7.07 -4.24
C ASP A 8 -0.17 -7.20 -4.81
N ILE A 9 -0.28 -7.31 -6.14
CA ILE A 9 -1.56 -7.32 -6.85
C ILE A 9 -1.86 -8.75 -7.33
N GLY A 10 -2.55 -9.52 -6.49
CA GLY A 10 -3.04 -10.84 -6.83
C GLY A 10 -4.40 -10.84 -7.56
N SER A 11 -4.77 -11.99 -8.12
CA SER A 11 -6.08 -12.19 -8.76
C SER A 11 -7.26 -12.20 -7.79
N VAL A 12 -7.01 -12.52 -6.52
CA VAL A 12 -8.03 -12.59 -5.46
C VAL A 12 -7.92 -11.43 -4.48
N ASN A 13 -6.70 -11.01 -4.14
CA ASN A 13 -6.46 -9.94 -3.18
C ASN A 13 -5.32 -9.05 -3.66
N ALA A 14 -5.47 -7.74 -3.46
CA ALA A 14 -4.36 -6.80 -3.46
C ALA A 14 -3.91 -6.57 -2.00
N LYS A 15 -2.61 -6.49 -1.78
CA LYS A 15 -2.00 -6.22 -0.48
C LYS A 15 -1.14 -4.97 -0.58
N LEU A 16 -1.07 -4.23 0.51
CA LEU A 16 -0.24 -3.05 0.66
C LEU A 16 0.57 -3.19 1.94
N SER A 17 1.88 -2.94 1.85
CA SER A 17 2.79 -2.88 3.00
C SER A 17 3.56 -1.57 2.95
N LEU A 18 3.57 -0.82 4.03
CA LEU A 18 4.42 0.36 4.19
C LEU A 18 5.54 0.01 5.17
N ILE A 19 6.79 0.24 4.75
CA ILE A 19 7.96 0.09 5.62
C ILE A 19 8.64 1.43 5.87
N ASP A 20 9.23 1.59 7.04
CA ASP A 20 10.10 2.73 7.37
C ASP A 20 11.55 2.53 6.88
N GLU A 21 12.42 3.50 7.21
CA GLU A 21 13.83 3.50 6.82
C GLU A 21 14.66 2.39 7.47
N ASP A 22 14.18 1.83 8.59
CA ASP A 22 14.80 0.70 9.28
C ASP A 22 14.29 -0.65 8.75
N GLY A 23 13.43 -0.63 7.71
CA GLY A 23 12.84 -1.82 7.11
C GLY A 23 11.71 -2.44 7.94
N ARG A 24 11.17 -1.72 8.92
CA ARG A 24 10.06 -2.21 9.76
C ARG A 24 8.72 -1.93 9.09
N VAL A 25 7.83 -2.92 9.11
CA VAL A 25 6.45 -2.75 8.64
C VAL A 25 5.70 -1.85 9.62
N VAL A 26 5.32 -0.66 9.18
CA VAL A 26 4.56 0.32 9.97
C VAL A 26 3.07 0.31 9.64
N GLN A 27 2.71 -0.26 8.49
CA GLN A 27 1.32 -0.45 8.09
C GLN A 27 1.21 -1.62 7.11
N PHE A 28 0.14 -2.41 7.27
CA PHE A 28 -0.24 -3.46 6.34
C PHE A 28 -1.76 -3.42 6.15
N ASP A 29 -2.22 -3.55 4.91
CA ASP A 29 -3.63 -3.58 4.55
C ASP A 29 -3.86 -4.52 3.36
N THR A 30 -5.06 -5.04 3.22
CA THR A 30 -5.44 -5.96 2.14
C THR A 30 -6.85 -5.63 1.66
N GLU A 31 -7.08 -5.77 0.36
CA GLU A 31 -8.36 -5.54 -0.27
C GLU A 31 -8.68 -6.69 -1.22
N LYS A 32 -9.90 -7.21 -1.16
CA LYS A 32 -10.32 -8.27 -2.08
C LYS A 32 -10.51 -7.67 -3.47
N VAL A 33 -9.95 -8.32 -4.48
CA VAL A 33 -10.20 -7.95 -5.88
C VAL A 33 -11.57 -8.51 -6.28
N CYS A 34 -12.58 -7.65 -6.24
CA CYS A 34 -13.94 -8.00 -6.65
C CYS A 34 -14.18 -7.73 -8.14
N SER A 35 -14.14 -6.46 -8.55
CA SER A 35 -14.44 -6.03 -9.92
C SER A 35 -13.22 -5.61 -10.72
N SER A 36 -12.17 -5.11 -10.05
CA SER A 36 -10.96 -4.62 -10.70
C SER A 36 -9.78 -4.57 -9.73
N PRO A 37 -8.60 -5.11 -10.09
CA PRO A 37 -7.38 -4.96 -9.28
C PRO A 37 -7.02 -3.48 -9.07
N ARG A 38 -7.24 -2.64 -10.10
CA ARG A 38 -7.03 -1.20 -9.99
C ARG A 38 -7.91 -0.55 -8.93
N ALA A 39 -9.18 -0.96 -8.84
CA ALA A 39 -10.10 -0.44 -7.83
C ALA A 39 -9.65 -0.84 -6.43
N ALA A 40 -9.22 -2.09 -6.24
CA ALA A 40 -8.70 -2.58 -4.97
C ALA A 40 -7.45 -1.79 -4.51
N VAL A 41 -6.47 -1.61 -5.40
CA VAL A 41 -5.25 -0.82 -5.11
C VAL A 41 -5.60 0.65 -4.82
N THR A 42 -6.53 1.24 -5.57
CA THR A 42 -6.97 2.63 -5.32
C THR A 42 -7.58 2.77 -3.93
N SER A 43 -8.38 1.79 -3.50
CA SER A 43 -8.98 1.77 -2.16
C SER A 43 -7.90 1.65 -1.07
N LEU A 44 -6.90 0.79 -1.26
CA LEU A 44 -5.78 0.64 -0.33
C LEU A 44 -4.97 1.94 -0.18
N ILE A 45 -4.63 2.60 -1.29
CA ILE A 45 -3.87 3.86 -1.25
C ILE A 45 -4.68 4.98 -0.60
N ALA A 46 -5.99 5.05 -0.85
CA ALA A 46 -6.86 6.04 -0.21
C ALA A 46 -6.87 5.88 1.31
N ARG A 47 -7.07 4.66 1.83
CA ARG A 47 -7.01 4.37 3.28
C ARG A 47 -5.63 4.62 3.87
N LEU A 48 -4.56 4.38 3.10
CA LEU A 48 -3.21 4.72 3.54
C LEU A 48 -3.06 6.24 3.74
N GLY A 49 -3.57 7.04 2.80
CA GLY A 49 -3.50 8.51 2.85
C GLY A 49 -4.28 9.16 4.01
N GLU A 50 -5.27 8.46 4.56
CA GLU A 50 -5.97 8.90 5.78
C GLU A 50 -5.07 8.85 7.04
N ARG A 51 -4.01 8.03 7.01
CA ARG A 51 -3.14 7.76 8.17
C ARG A 51 -1.70 8.26 7.98
N PHE A 52 -1.25 8.40 6.74
CA PHE A 52 0.12 8.76 6.40
C PHE A 52 0.16 9.85 5.34
N ASN A 53 1.13 10.77 5.45
CA ASN A 53 1.41 11.72 4.38
C ASN A 53 2.08 10.98 3.21
N LEU A 54 1.38 10.87 2.08
CA LEU A 54 1.87 10.16 0.90
C LEU A 54 3.12 10.80 0.28
N GLU A 55 3.37 12.09 0.51
CA GLU A 55 4.61 12.76 0.05
C GLU A 55 5.87 12.22 0.73
N GLN A 56 5.73 11.50 1.84
CA GLN A 56 6.85 10.86 2.55
C GLN A 56 7.21 9.48 1.98
N ILE A 57 6.40 8.94 1.06
CA ILE A 57 6.67 7.68 0.37
C ILE A 57 7.62 7.97 -0.79
N VAL A 58 8.88 7.55 -0.66
CA VAL A 58 9.94 7.92 -1.61
C VAL A 58 10.14 6.91 -2.73
N ALA A 59 9.62 5.70 -2.58
CA ALA A 59 9.61 4.69 -3.62
C ALA A 59 8.47 3.68 -3.41
N ALA A 60 8.07 3.05 -4.51
CA ALA A 60 7.11 1.95 -4.51
C ALA A 60 7.66 0.76 -5.31
N GLY A 61 7.44 -0.45 -4.80
CA GLY A 61 7.67 -1.72 -5.49
C GLY A 61 6.34 -2.44 -5.73
N VAL A 62 6.20 -3.05 -6.91
CA VAL A 62 5.04 -3.83 -7.34
C VAL A 62 5.50 -5.18 -7.88
#